data_AF-V6IV19-F1
#
_entry.id   AF-V6IV19-F1
#
_cell.length_a   1.000
_cell.length_b   1.000
_cell.length_c   1.000
_cell.angle_alpha   90.00
_cell.angle_beta   90.00
_cell.angle_gamma   90.00
#
_symmetry.space_group_name_H-M   'P 1'
#
loop_
_entity.id
_entity.type
_entity.pdbx_description
1 polymer ?
#
loop_
_entity_poly.entity_id
_entity_poly.type
_entity_poly.pdbx_seq_one_letter_code
_entity_poly.pdbx_strand_id
1 'polypeptide(L)'
;MTYKRYKSNVTLSKQQKKELVAQYISYYKDLIADRGIEVLNIKLPREVFEPILDQIGTYLNEQAKRLASEEGEVKQFLDDNPLPPQMKDLLPDEFRAFSLLLNALKQWVSAESAATDRYILGGTARDTCRSAVDHCIVTGETLGDRSELHHPMRDGRPPILLSKKGHSMIEHQLSREDEAEIPNDNEGSTWNQLKKLKRDRHSSWILLREGCEAILKEREDCRTNAKSIANKVIKELKLSPHEIIELMDQKGVARLQ
;
A
#
# COMPACT_ATOMS: atom_id res chain seq x y z
N MET A 1 18.26 10.70 -17.16
CA MET A 1 17.11 10.10 -16.46
C MET A 1 15.98 11.11 -16.41
N THR A 2 14.77 10.71 -16.80
CA THR A 2 13.58 11.58 -16.86
C THR A 2 12.86 11.70 -15.52
N TYR A 3 12.96 10.67 -14.66
CA TYR A 3 12.36 10.68 -13.32
C TYR A 3 13.06 11.68 -12.39
N LYS A 4 12.26 12.52 -11.73
CA LYS A 4 12.72 13.48 -10.71
C LYS A 4 11.97 13.20 -9.42
N ARG A 5 12.72 12.91 -8.36
CA ARG A 5 12.17 12.79 -7.00
C ARG A 5 11.53 14.09 -6.56
N TYR A 6 10.45 13.98 -5.80
CA TYR A 6 9.92 15.11 -5.04
C TYR A 6 10.99 15.63 -4.08
N LYS A 7 11.17 16.95 -4.08
CA LYS A 7 12.06 17.66 -3.15
C LYS A 7 11.35 18.91 -2.67
N SER A 8 11.57 19.26 -1.40
CA SER A 8 11.10 20.54 -0.90
C SER A 8 11.79 21.66 -1.67
N ASN A 9 11.00 22.61 -2.18
CA ASN A 9 11.50 23.85 -2.76
C ASN A 9 11.94 24.85 -1.68
N VAL A 10 11.66 24.56 -0.40
CA VAL A 10 11.97 25.40 0.75
C VAL A 10 13.07 24.76 1.57
N THR A 11 14.10 25.54 1.90
CA THR A 11 15.17 25.12 2.81
C THR A 11 14.92 25.75 4.18
N LEU A 12 14.61 24.91 5.17
CA LEU A 12 14.42 25.35 6.56
C LEU A 12 15.73 25.22 7.35
N SER A 13 16.05 26.26 8.12
CA SER A 13 17.11 26.21 9.13
C SER A 13 16.76 25.22 10.26
N LYS A 14 17.76 24.84 11.06
CA LYS A 14 17.55 23.97 12.22
C LYS A 14 16.50 24.53 13.20
N GLN A 15 16.53 25.85 13.43
CA GLN A 15 15.59 26.51 14.33
C GLN A 15 14.17 26.50 13.78
N GLN A 16 13.99 26.82 12.48
CA GLN A 16 12.67 26.76 11.83
C GLN A 16 12.08 25.35 11.83
N LYS A 17 12.91 24.31 11.64
CA LYS A 17 12.46 22.91 11.74
C LYS A 17 11.97 22.57 13.15
N LYS A 18 12.70 23.02 14.19
CA LYS A 18 12.31 22.81 15.59
C LYS A 18 10.98 23.50 15.89
N GLU A 19 10.82 24.76 15.49
CA GLU A 19 9.58 25.52 15.68
C GLU A 19 8.40 24.88 14.95
N LEU A 20 8.59 24.45 13.70
CA LEU A 20 7.58 23.73 12.93
C LEU A 20 7.13 22.45 13.64
N VAL A 21 8.07 21.64 14.13
CA VAL A 21 7.73 20.41 14.85
C VAL A 21 7.02 20.70 16.16
N ALA A 22 7.42 21.73 16.90
CA ALA A 22 6.72 22.12 18.14
C ALA A 22 5.28 22.55 17.87
N GLN A 23 5.04 23.36 16.84
CA GLN A 23 3.69 23.76 16.41
C GLN A 23 2.87 22.56 15.93
N TYR A 24 3.47 21.68 15.13
CA TYR A 24 2.85 20.45 14.64
C TYR A 24 2.41 19.54 15.79
N ILE A 25 3.24 19.39 16.82
CA ILE A 25 2.91 18.55 17.99
C ILE A 25 1.83 19.22 18.84
N SER A 26 1.87 20.54 19.02
CA SER A 26 0.79 21.27 19.70
C SER A 26 -0.55 21.08 18.99
N TYR A 27 -0.56 21.17 17.66
CA TYR A 27 -1.75 20.92 16.85
C TYR A 27 -2.34 19.52 17.10
N TYR A 28 -1.50 18.48 17.13
CA TYR A 28 -1.99 17.13 17.41
C TYR A 28 -2.42 16.94 18.86
N LYS A 29 -1.80 17.62 19.81
CA LYS A 29 -2.24 17.61 21.22
C LYS A 29 -3.67 18.17 21.34
N ASP A 30 -3.95 19.29 20.68
CA ASP A 30 -5.29 19.90 20.66
C ASP A 30 -6.29 18.99 19.95
N LEU A 31 -5.87 18.37 18.84
CA LEU A 31 -6.71 17.45 18.08
C LEU A 31 -7.07 16.17 18.87
N ILE A 32 -6.14 15.66 19.69
CA ILE A 32 -6.40 14.53 20.58
C ILE A 32 -7.41 14.91 21.66
N ALA A 33 -7.32 16.12 22.22
CA ALA A 33 -8.27 16.60 23.21
C ALA A 33 -9.69 16.75 22.63
N ASP A 34 -9.81 17.12 21.35
CA ASP A 34 -11.09 17.28 20.63
C ASP A 34 -11.66 15.95 20.14
N ARG A 35 -10.83 15.06 19.58
CA ARG A 35 -11.28 13.92 18.76
C ARG A 35 -10.81 12.55 19.24
N GLY A 36 -10.03 12.49 20.31
CA GLY A 36 -9.42 11.25 20.80
C GLY A 36 -8.09 10.91 20.12
N ILE A 37 -7.47 9.84 20.59
CA ILE A 37 -6.11 9.43 20.18
C ILE A 37 -6.05 8.82 18.78
N GLU A 38 -7.20 8.47 18.23
CA GLU A 38 -7.39 7.81 16.92
C GLU A 38 -6.93 8.69 15.76
N VAL A 39 -6.90 10.01 15.96
CA VAL A 39 -6.34 10.97 14.99
C VAL A 39 -4.84 10.78 14.74
N LEU A 40 -4.17 10.05 15.63
CA LEU A 40 -2.80 9.62 15.43
C LEU A 40 -2.67 8.34 14.61
N ASN A 41 -3.74 7.69 14.12
CA ASN A 41 -3.61 6.45 13.35
C ASN A 41 -4.51 6.42 12.12
N ILE A 42 -4.51 7.51 11.36
CA ILE A 42 -5.38 7.64 10.19
C ILE A 42 -4.78 6.85 9.03
N LYS A 43 -5.48 5.79 8.63
CA LYS A 43 -5.14 4.95 7.47
C LYS A 43 -6.11 5.23 6.32
N LEU A 44 -5.57 5.37 5.11
CA LEU A 44 -6.40 5.35 3.91
C LEU A 44 -6.71 3.88 3.56
N PRO A 45 -7.97 3.54 3.21
CA PRO A 45 -8.31 2.21 2.73
C PRO A 45 -7.43 1.81 1.53
N ARG A 46 -6.92 0.57 1.54
CA ARG A 46 -5.99 0.09 0.51
C ARG A 46 -6.63 0.10 -0.88
N GLU A 47 -7.95 -0.09 -0.94
CA GLU A 47 -8.78 -0.14 -2.14
C GLU A 47 -8.62 1.10 -3.01
N VAL A 48 -8.33 2.26 -2.41
CA VAL A 48 -8.09 3.52 -3.14
C VAL A 48 -6.88 3.40 -4.08
N PHE A 49 -5.89 2.59 -3.73
CA PHE A 49 -4.67 2.41 -4.52
C PHE A 49 -4.69 1.16 -5.41
N GLU A 50 -5.70 0.29 -5.29
CA GLU A 50 -5.73 -1.00 -6.01
C GLU A 50 -5.63 -0.89 -7.53
N PRO A 51 -6.33 0.05 -8.21
CA PRO A 51 -6.18 0.18 -9.66
C PRO A 51 -4.73 0.46 -10.09
N ILE A 52 -4.01 1.30 -9.33
CA ILE A 52 -2.62 1.65 -9.61
C ILE A 52 -1.71 0.45 -9.31
N LEU A 53 -1.93 -0.24 -8.20
CA LEU A 53 -1.17 -1.44 -7.84
C LEU A 53 -1.33 -2.55 -8.87
N ASP A 54 -2.53 -2.73 -9.43
CA ASP A 54 -2.81 -3.69 -10.50
C ASP A 54 -2.10 -3.31 -11.81
N GLN A 55 -2.07 -2.02 -12.15
CA GLN A 55 -1.31 -1.52 -13.31
C GLN A 55 0.20 -1.78 -13.14
N ILE A 56 0.75 -1.50 -11.96
CA ILE A 56 2.15 -1.79 -11.64
C ILE A 56 2.41 -3.29 -11.78
N GLY A 57 1.58 -4.15 -11.19
CA GLY A 57 1.75 -5.60 -11.28
C GLY A 57 1.69 -6.12 -12.72
N THR A 58 0.78 -5.59 -13.53
CA THR A 58 0.66 -5.93 -14.96
C THR A 58 1.91 -5.51 -15.73
N TYR A 59 2.36 -4.28 -15.52
CA TYR A 59 3.58 -3.76 -16.15
C TYR A 59 4.82 -4.58 -15.78
N LEU A 60 4.98 -4.94 -14.50
CA LEU A 60 6.11 -5.77 -14.05
C LEU A 60 6.11 -7.16 -14.71
N ASN A 61 4.94 -7.78 -14.88
CA ASN A 61 4.81 -9.06 -15.59
C ASN A 61 5.23 -8.93 -17.06
N GLU A 62 4.80 -7.86 -17.74
CA GLU A 62 5.19 -7.61 -19.13
C GLU A 62 6.70 -7.37 -19.28
N GLN A 63 7.28 -6.56 -18.38
CA GLN A 63 8.73 -6.30 -18.39
C GLN A 63 9.53 -7.56 -18.08
N ALA A 64 9.08 -8.38 -17.14
CA ALA A 64 9.74 -9.64 -16.81
C ALA A 64 9.80 -10.61 -18.00
N LYS A 65 8.70 -10.72 -18.77
CA LYS A 65 8.67 -11.52 -20.00
C LYS A 65 9.71 -11.03 -21.01
N ARG A 66 9.75 -9.72 -21.27
CA ARG A 66 10.72 -9.11 -22.20
C ARG A 66 12.16 -9.34 -21.76
N LEU A 67 12.47 -9.06 -20.48
CA LEU A 67 13.80 -9.24 -19.91
C LEU A 67 14.29 -10.70 -19.94
N ALA A 68 13.37 -11.66 -19.92
CA ALA A 68 13.68 -13.09 -20.02
C ALA A 68 13.81 -13.60 -21.46
N SER A 69 13.28 -12.88 -22.47
CA SER A 69 13.27 -13.32 -23.87
C SER A 69 14.21 -12.54 -24.79
N GLU A 70 14.45 -11.26 -24.49
CA GLU A 70 15.28 -10.37 -25.30
C GLU A 70 16.75 -10.46 -24.87
N GLU A 71 17.67 -10.39 -25.84
CA GLU A 71 19.11 -10.34 -25.57
C GLU A 71 19.46 -9.16 -24.65
N GLY A 72 20.16 -9.44 -23.56
CA GLY A 72 20.52 -8.44 -22.56
C GLY A 72 21.04 -9.05 -21.26
N GLU A 73 21.39 -8.19 -20.29
CA GLU A 73 22.03 -8.61 -19.04
C GLU A 73 21.20 -9.60 -18.22
N VAL A 74 19.87 -9.46 -18.23
CA VAL A 74 18.98 -10.38 -17.50
C VAL A 74 18.93 -11.74 -18.18
N LYS A 75 18.77 -11.79 -19.51
CA LYS A 75 18.81 -13.05 -20.27
C LYS A 75 20.14 -13.78 -20.09
N GLN A 76 21.24 -13.06 -20.26
CA GLN A 76 22.60 -13.58 -20.05
C GLN A 76 22.77 -14.13 -18.63
N PHE A 77 22.31 -13.39 -17.62
CA PHE A 77 22.34 -13.86 -16.23
C PHE A 77 21.55 -15.17 -16.04
N LEU A 78 20.38 -15.32 -16.67
CA LEU A 78 19.57 -16.54 -16.57
C LEU A 78 20.25 -17.73 -17.25
N ASP A 79 20.92 -17.51 -18.38
CA ASP A 79 21.68 -18.53 -19.13
C ASP A 79 22.93 -18.97 -18.39
N ASP A 80 23.66 -18.02 -17.79
CA ASP A 80 24.87 -18.29 -17.00
C ASP A 80 24.56 -18.97 -15.66
N ASN A 81 23.31 -18.93 -15.22
CA ASN A 81 22.85 -19.51 -13.97
C ASN A 81 21.72 -20.52 -14.22
N PRO A 82 21.99 -21.67 -14.87
CA PRO A 82 20.97 -22.65 -15.17
C PRO A 82 20.42 -23.30 -13.89
N LEU A 83 19.14 -23.68 -13.94
CA LEU A 83 18.50 -24.40 -12.84
C LEU A 83 18.92 -25.87 -12.79
N PRO A 84 18.87 -26.51 -11.61
CA PRO A 84 18.89 -27.96 -11.50
C PRO A 84 17.80 -28.58 -12.40
N PRO A 85 18.07 -29.72 -13.08
CA PRO A 85 17.14 -30.32 -14.03
C PRO A 85 15.72 -30.54 -13.48
N GLN A 86 15.60 -30.87 -12.19
CA GLN A 86 14.31 -31.14 -11.55
C GLN A 86 13.43 -29.89 -11.39
N MET A 87 14.02 -28.69 -11.49
CA MET A 87 13.35 -27.41 -11.29
C MET A 87 13.11 -26.66 -12.61
N LYS A 88 13.76 -27.08 -13.70
CA LYS A 88 13.75 -26.36 -14.98
C LYS A 88 12.33 -26.13 -15.50
N ASP A 89 11.46 -27.13 -15.41
CA ASP A 89 10.08 -27.03 -15.88
C ASP A 89 9.12 -26.36 -14.87
N LEU A 90 9.57 -26.20 -13.62
CA LEU A 90 8.76 -25.62 -12.53
C LEU A 90 9.00 -24.11 -12.36
N LEU A 91 10.14 -23.61 -12.84
CA LEU A 91 10.58 -22.22 -12.68
C LEU A 91 10.92 -21.62 -14.04
N PRO A 92 9.92 -21.16 -14.80
CA PRO A 92 10.14 -20.57 -16.10
C PRO A 92 10.93 -19.26 -15.98
N ASP A 93 11.70 -18.93 -17.02
CA ASP A 93 12.62 -17.80 -17.00
C ASP A 93 11.91 -16.45 -16.81
N GLU A 94 10.67 -16.30 -17.28
CA GLU A 94 9.88 -15.09 -17.05
C GLU A 94 9.55 -14.88 -15.56
N PHE A 95 9.31 -15.96 -14.82
CA PHE A 95 9.10 -15.88 -13.37
C PHE A 95 10.40 -15.56 -12.63
N ARG A 96 11.52 -16.10 -13.09
CA ARG A 96 12.85 -15.79 -12.51
C ARG A 96 13.20 -14.33 -12.74
N ALA A 97 13.00 -13.82 -13.96
CA ALA A 97 13.15 -12.40 -14.29
C ALA A 97 12.20 -11.51 -13.46
N PHE A 98 10.95 -11.92 -13.26
CA PHE A 98 10.00 -11.21 -12.41
C PHE A 98 10.51 -11.11 -10.96
N SER A 99 11.09 -12.19 -10.43
CA SER A 99 11.66 -12.21 -9.08
C SER A 99 12.85 -11.26 -8.94
N LEU A 100 13.73 -11.20 -9.95
CA LEU A 100 14.84 -10.24 -10.00
C LEU A 100 14.33 -8.80 -10.03
N LEU A 101 13.33 -8.52 -10.89
CA LEU A 101 12.72 -7.21 -11.03
C LEU A 101 12.03 -6.75 -9.74
N LEU A 102 11.32 -7.66 -9.06
CA LEU A 102 10.64 -7.36 -7.79
C LEU A 102 11.63 -7.00 -6.68
N ASN A 103 12.80 -7.65 -6.65
CA ASN A 103 13.87 -7.31 -5.71
C ASN A 103 14.43 -5.91 -5.97
N ALA A 104 14.66 -5.53 -7.23
CA ALA A 104 15.09 -4.19 -7.59
C ALA A 104 14.01 -3.15 -7.22
N LEU A 105 12.74 -3.44 -7.50
CA LEU A 105 11.61 -2.56 -7.15
C LEU A 105 11.52 -2.36 -5.64
N LYS A 106 11.70 -3.41 -4.83
CA LYS A 106 11.71 -3.30 -3.36
C LYS A 106 12.77 -2.32 -2.87
N GLN A 107 13.99 -2.39 -3.42
CA GLN A 107 15.06 -1.46 -3.09
C GLN A 107 14.71 -0.03 -3.51
N TRP A 108 14.13 0.14 -4.70
CA TRP A 108 13.68 1.45 -5.18
C TRP A 108 12.58 2.05 -4.29
N VAL A 109 11.53 1.30 -3.97
CA VAL A 109 10.44 1.75 -3.07
C VAL A 109 10.98 2.12 -1.70
N SER A 110 11.94 1.35 -1.16
CA SER A 110 12.60 1.69 0.11
C SER A 110 13.35 3.02 0.02
N ALA A 111 14.07 3.26 -1.07
CA ALA A 111 14.78 4.52 -1.29
C ALA A 111 13.83 5.72 -1.46
N GLU A 112 12.69 5.53 -2.13
CA GLU A 112 11.65 6.56 -2.26
C GLU A 112 10.96 6.84 -0.92
N SER A 113 10.60 5.81 -0.15
CA SER A 113 10.04 5.98 1.19
C SER A 113 10.98 6.79 2.09
N ALA A 114 12.27 6.45 2.10
CA ALA A 114 13.27 7.19 2.86
C ALA A 114 13.45 8.64 2.34
N ALA A 115 13.21 8.91 1.06
CA ALA A 115 13.25 10.27 0.53
C ALA A 115 12.03 11.08 0.99
N THR A 116 10.85 10.47 1.02
CA THR A 116 9.61 11.07 1.55
C THR A 116 9.76 11.44 3.03
N ASP A 117 10.33 10.55 3.86
CA ASP A 117 10.58 10.84 5.29
C ASP A 117 11.50 12.06 5.49
N ARG A 118 12.40 12.30 4.53
CA ARG A 118 13.36 13.42 4.54
C ARG A 118 12.79 14.70 3.92
N TYR A 119 11.56 14.71 3.41
CA TYR A 119 11.07 15.81 2.57
C TYR A 119 11.10 17.17 3.28
N ILE A 120 10.61 17.24 4.52
CA ILE A 120 10.58 18.48 5.33
C ILE A 120 11.79 18.56 6.27
N LEU A 121 12.03 17.50 7.04
CA LEU A 121 13.03 17.52 8.10
C LEU A 121 14.43 17.12 7.62
N GLY A 122 14.58 16.57 6.42
CA GLY A 122 15.83 15.96 5.99
C GLY A 122 16.17 14.74 6.85
N GLY A 123 17.46 14.41 6.93
CA GLY A 123 17.95 13.31 7.77
C GLY A 123 17.95 13.56 9.28
N THR A 124 17.30 14.63 9.76
CA THR A 124 17.39 15.09 11.17
C THR A 124 16.08 14.92 11.94
N ALA A 125 15.13 14.11 11.46
CA ALA A 125 13.81 13.99 12.07
C ALA A 125 13.88 13.69 13.58
N ARG A 126 14.60 12.64 13.97
CA ARG A 126 14.76 12.24 15.39
C ARG A 126 15.32 13.36 16.26
N ASP A 127 16.43 13.96 15.85
CA ASP A 127 17.09 15.02 16.62
C ASP A 127 16.23 16.28 16.71
N THR A 128 15.51 16.59 15.63
CA THR A 128 14.59 17.73 15.59
C THR A 128 13.45 17.51 16.57
N CYS A 129 12.79 16.35 16.53
CA CYS A 129 11.70 16.03 17.45
C CYS A 129 12.15 16.04 18.91
N ARG A 130 13.30 15.43 19.25
CA ARG A 130 13.87 15.47 20.61
C ARG A 130 14.19 16.88 21.09
N SER A 131 14.60 17.76 20.18
CA SER A 131 14.87 19.15 20.53
C SER A 131 13.61 20.00 20.68
N ALA A 132 12.49 19.56 20.12
CA ALA A 132 11.23 20.30 20.05
C ALA A 132 10.29 19.95 21.21
N VAL A 133 10.31 18.71 21.70
CA VAL A 133 9.43 18.24 22.78
C VAL A 133 10.13 17.30 23.74
N ASP A 134 9.69 17.33 25.00
CA ASP A 134 10.21 16.55 26.12
C ASP A 134 9.14 15.68 26.80
N HIS A 135 7.86 15.77 26.39
CA HIS A 135 6.76 14.96 26.93
C HIS A 135 5.97 14.28 25.82
N CYS A 136 5.50 13.06 26.08
CA CYS A 136 4.65 12.31 25.17
C CYS A 136 3.23 12.90 25.16
N ILE A 137 2.72 13.25 23.98
CA ILE A 137 1.37 13.82 23.86
C ILE A 137 0.23 12.83 24.17
N VAL A 138 0.53 11.53 24.20
CA VAL A 138 -0.46 10.48 24.52
C VAL A 138 -0.48 10.16 26.01
N THR A 139 0.67 9.96 26.63
CA THR A 139 0.76 9.49 28.03
C THR A 139 1.07 10.60 29.02
N GLY A 140 1.54 11.77 28.56
CA GLY A 140 2.08 12.85 29.40
C GLY A 140 3.45 12.55 30.00
N GLU A 141 4.02 11.36 29.79
CA GLU A 141 5.31 10.95 30.34
C GLU A 141 6.47 11.71 29.70
N THR A 142 7.51 12.02 30.48
CA THR A 142 8.75 12.58 29.95
C THR A 142 9.41 11.62 28.96
N LEU A 143 9.83 12.15 27.80
CA LEU A 143 10.45 11.40 26.72
C LEU A 143 11.95 11.22 26.99
N GLY A 144 12.35 9.96 27.19
CA GLY A 144 13.76 9.57 27.29
C GLY A 144 14.35 9.08 25.96
N ASP A 145 15.55 8.50 26.05
CA ASP A 145 16.30 7.98 24.90
C ASP A 145 15.60 6.86 24.13
N ARG A 146 14.66 6.17 24.78
CA ARG A 146 13.89 5.04 24.24
C ARG A 146 12.57 5.44 23.59
N SER A 147 12.40 6.71 23.26
CA SER A 147 11.24 7.25 22.53
C SER A 147 11.19 6.76 21.08
N GLU A 148 9.97 6.66 20.53
CA GLU A 148 9.67 6.12 19.21
C GLU A 148 9.08 7.18 18.28
N LEU A 149 9.39 7.07 16.98
CA LEU A 149 8.86 7.98 15.96
C LEU A 149 7.59 7.39 15.37
N HIS A 150 6.46 7.98 15.71
CA HIS A 150 5.17 7.61 15.19
C HIS A 150 4.79 8.48 14.01
N HIS A 151 4.23 7.90 12.94
CA HIS A 151 3.74 8.66 11.79
C HIS A 151 2.21 8.65 11.82
N PRO A 152 1.55 9.77 12.21
CA PRO A 152 0.10 9.82 12.31
C PRO A 152 -0.62 9.47 11.00
N MET A 153 0.01 9.89 9.91
CA MET A 153 -0.38 9.65 8.54
C MET A 153 0.88 9.39 7.73
N ARG A 154 0.84 8.46 6.78
CA ARG A 154 1.95 8.20 5.85
C ARG A 154 1.79 9.02 4.56
N ASP A 155 1.53 10.32 4.70
CA ASP A 155 1.34 11.29 3.61
C ASP A 155 2.52 12.25 3.42
N GLY A 156 3.66 11.97 4.08
CA GLY A 156 4.86 12.81 4.06
C GLY A 156 4.95 13.83 5.20
N ARG A 157 3.97 13.86 6.12
CA ARG A 157 4.08 14.62 7.36
C ARG A 157 5.24 14.13 8.25
N PRO A 158 5.86 15.01 9.05
CA PRO A 158 6.88 14.62 9.99
C PRO A 158 6.35 13.65 11.06
N PRO A 159 7.21 12.77 11.61
CA PRO A 159 6.82 11.94 12.73
C PRO A 159 6.63 12.75 14.03
N ILE A 160 5.86 12.17 14.94
CA ILE A 160 5.70 12.61 16.33
C ILE A 160 6.50 11.69 17.23
N LEU A 161 7.22 12.27 18.19
CA LEU A 161 7.98 11.52 19.18
C LEU A 161 7.06 11.09 20.33
N LEU A 162 6.96 9.78 20.57
CA LEU A 162 6.12 9.19 21.60
C LEU A 162 6.94 8.32 22.57
N SER A 163 6.40 8.10 23.77
CA SER A 163 6.91 7.04 24.64
C SER A 163 6.52 5.69 24.02
N LYS A 164 7.26 4.62 24.33
CA LYS A 164 6.92 3.26 23.86
C LYS A 164 5.49 2.86 24.21
N LYS A 165 5.06 3.24 25.41
CA LYS A 165 3.69 3.01 25.88
C LYS A 165 2.68 3.80 25.05
N GLY A 166 2.95 5.08 24.79
CA GLY A 166 2.10 5.90 23.91
C GLY A 166 2.00 5.33 22.50
N HIS A 167 3.12 4.91 21.90
CA HIS A 167 3.14 4.27 20.59
C HIS A 167 2.35 2.95 20.57
N SER A 168 2.51 2.12 21.62
CA SER A 168 1.79 0.86 21.79
C SER A 168 0.28 1.06 21.95
N MET A 169 -0.16 2.10 22.67
CA MET A 169 -1.59 2.43 22.81
C MET A 169 -2.25 2.72 21.46
N ILE A 170 -1.55 3.44 20.57
CA ILE A 170 -2.05 3.77 19.24
C ILE A 170 -2.11 2.54 18.32
N GLU A 171 -1.07 1.69 18.35
CA GLU A 171 -0.99 0.51 17.47
C GLU A 171 -1.93 -0.63 17.90
N HIS A 172 -2.10 -0.89 19.21
CA HIS A 172 -2.95 -1.99 19.68
C HIS A 172 -4.44 -1.72 19.63
N GLN A 173 -4.87 -0.45 19.56
CA GLN A 173 -6.28 -0.14 19.30
C GLN A 173 -6.72 -0.66 17.93
N LEU A 174 -5.85 -0.63 16.92
CA LEU A 174 -6.15 -1.20 15.61
C LEU A 174 -6.12 -2.71 15.55
N SER A 175 -5.43 -3.41 16.47
CA SER A 175 -5.58 -4.87 16.54
C SER A 175 -7.02 -5.27 16.91
N ARG A 176 -7.73 -4.39 17.65
CA ARG A 176 -9.14 -4.56 17.99
C ARG A 176 -10.08 -3.92 16.96
N GLU A 177 -9.64 -2.95 16.16
CA GLU A 177 -10.45 -2.31 15.10
C GLU A 177 -10.32 -2.97 13.72
N ASP A 178 -9.18 -3.56 13.36
CA ASP A 178 -9.06 -4.46 12.21
C ASP A 178 -9.84 -5.78 12.46
N GLU A 179 -10.12 -6.09 13.73
CA GLU A 179 -11.10 -7.09 14.19
C GLU A 179 -12.48 -6.49 14.50
N ALA A 180 -12.62 -5.16 14.64
CA ALA A 180 -13.91 -4.53 14.87
C ALA A 180 -14.63 -4.51 13.52
N GLU A 181 -15.58 -5.42 13.43
CA GLU A 181 -16.87 -5.26 12.78
C GLU A 181 -16.97 -3.97 11.97
N ILE A 182 -16.91 -4.17 10.64
CA ILE A 182 -17.51 -3.31 9.64
C ILE A 182 -18.74 -2.65 10.30
N PRO A 183 -18.83 -1.29 10.33
CA PRO A 183 -19.98 -0.61 10.87
C PRO A 183 -21.24 -1.29 10.38
N ASN A 184 -22.18 -1.51 11.29
CA ASN A 184 -23.38 -2.34 11.16
C ASN A 184 -24.39 -1.82 10.10
N ASP A 185 -23.90 -1.41 8.93
CA ASP A 185 -24.63 -1.24 7.69
C ASP A 185 -24.58 -2.57 6.94
N ASN A 186 -25.48 -3.47 7.35
CA ASN A 186 -25.77 -4.76 6.74
C ASN A 186 -24.55 -5.68 6.52
N GLU A 187 -24.34 -6.58 7.47
CA GLU A 187 -23.68 -7.89 7.25
C GLU A 187 -24.29 -8.69 6.06
N GLY A 188 -25.43 -8.26 5.52
CA GLY A 188 -26.07 -8.81 4.32
C GLY A 188 -25.81 -8.10 2.99
N SER A 189 -25.02 -7.02 2.91
CA SER A 189 -24.86 -6.34 1.62
C SER A 189 -23.98 -7.16 0.67
N THR A 190 -24.47 -7.37 -0.56
CA THR A 190 -23.76 -8.12 -1.61
C THR A 190 -22.36 -7.57 -1.88
N TRP A 191 -22.14 -6.28 -1.61
CA TRP A 191 -20.82 -5.64 -1.69
C TRP A 191 -19.83 -6.15 -0.65
N ASN A 192 -20.25 -6.35 0.60
CA ASN A 192 -19.37 -6.86 1.66
C ASN A 192 -18.98 -8.32 1.37
N GLN A 193 -19.91 -9.13 0.87
CA GLN A 193 -19.63 -10.49 0.43
C GLN A 193 -18.66 -10.50 -0.76
N LEU A 194 -18.85 -9.63 -1.74
CA LEU A 194 -17.95 -9.50 -2.89
C LEU A 194 -16.52 -9.11 -2.46
N LYS A 195 -16.38 -8.12 -1.57
CA LYS A 195 -15.06 -7.74 -0.99
C LYS A 195 -14.38 -8.91 -0.30
N LYS A 196 -15.13 -9.69 0.49
CA LYS A 196 -14.59 -10.88 1.17
C LYS A 196 -14.08 -11.92 0.18
N LEU A 197 -14.89 -12.26 -0.83
CA LEU A 197 -14.47 -13.21 -1.87
C LEU A 197 -13.23 -12.74 -2.62
N LYS A 198 -13.16 -11.46 -2.94
CA LYS A 198 -12.00 -10.85 -3.60
C LYS A 198 -10.74 -10.96 -2.73
N ARG A 199 -10.85 -10.69 -1.42
CA ARG A 199 -9.74 -10.79 -0.46
C ARG A 199 -9.28 -12.23 -0.26
N ASP A 200 -10.21 -13.14 0.04
CA ASP A 200 -9.92 -14.54 0.34
C ASP A 200 -9.31 -15.28 -0.86
N ARG A 201 -9.55 -14.76 -2.08
CA ARG A 201 -9.00 -15.30 -3.33
C ARG A 201 -7.79 -14.51 -3.86
N HIS A 202 -7.32 -13.48 -3.15
CA HIS A 202 -6.24 -12.59 -3.58
C HIS A 202 -6.40 -12.07 -5.02
N SER A 203 -7.63 -11.88 -5.49
CA SER A 203 -7.93 -11.46 -6.87
C SER A 203 -7.99 -9.94 -6.99
N SER A 204 -7.70 -9.40 -8.17
CA SER A 204 -7.78 -7.97 -8.46
C SER A 204 -9.18 -7.56 -8.93
N TRP A 205 -9.61 -6.32 -8.67
CA TRP A 205 -10.90 -5.82 -9.18
C TRP A 205 -10.92 -5.77 -10.71
N ILE A 206 -9.81 -5.36 -11.33
CA ILE A 206 -9.72 -5.30 -12.80
C ILE A 206 -9.81 -6.71 -13.38
N LEU A 207 -9.16 -7.70 -12.76
CA LEU A 207 -9.22 -9.09 -13.20
C LEU A 207 -10.63 -9.68 -13.08
N LEU A 208 -11.37 -9.31 -12.02
CA LEU A 208 -12.78 -9.68 -11.88
C LEU A 208 -13.64 -9.02 -12.96
N ARG A 209 -13.50 -7.71 -13.19
CA ARG A 209 -14.24 -6.98 -14.24
C ARG A 209 -13.98 -7.58 -15.62
N GLU A 210 -12.71 -7.80 -15.99
CA GLU A 210 -12.36 -8.41 -17.26
C GLU A 210 -12.99 -9.79 -17.42
N GLY A 211 -13.03 -10.59 -16.35
CA GLY A 211 -13.71 -11.88 -16.36
C GLY A 211 -15.21 -11.75 -16.61
N CYS A 212 -15.88 -10.82 -15.93
CA CYS A 212 -17.30 -10.54 -16.12
C CYS A 212 -17.60 -10.03 -17.54
N GLU A 213 -16.79 -9.11 -18.06
CA GLU A 213 -16.95 -8.58 -19.41
C GLU A 213 -16.69 -9.62 -20.50
N ALA A 214 -15.68 -10.47 -20.31
CA ALA A 214 -15.40 -11.57 -21.22
C ALA A 214 -16.53 -12.60 -21.27
N ILE A 215 -17.21 -12.83 -20.14
CA ILE A 215 -18.41 -13.67 -20.09
C ILE A 215 -19.58 -12.99 -20.80
N LEU A 216 -19.84 -11.69 -20.57
CA LEU A 216 -20.95 -10.96 -21.22
C LEU A 216 -20.80 -10.85 -22.74
N LYS A 217 -19.57 -10.65 -23.21
CA LYS A 217 -19.27 -10.42 -24.64
C LYS A 217 -18.86 -11.70 -25.37
N GLU A 218 -18.92 -12.86 -24.70
CA GLU A 218 -18.43 -14.16 -25.20
C GLU A 218 -17.01 -14.10 -25.79
N ARG A 219 -16.16 -13.26 -25.19
CA ARG A 219 -14.82 -12.95 -25.66
C ARG A 219 -13.79 -13.92 -25.12
N GLU A 220 -12.83 -14.35 -25.95
CA GLU A 220 -11.69 -15.17 -25.48
C GLU A 220 -10.50 -14.34 -25.01
N ASP A 221 -10.42 -13.07 -25.44
CA ASP A 221 -9.37 -12.13 -25.09
C ASP A 221 -9.56 -11.56 -23.67
N CYS A 222 -9.07 -12.26 -22.67
CA CYS A 222 -8.95 -11.76 -21.31
C CYS A 222 -7.71 -12.32 -20.61
N ARG A 223 -7.27 -11.68 -19.52
CA ARG A 223 -6.13 -12.17 -18.74
C ARG A 223 -6.39 -13.59 -18.21
N THR A 224 -5.32 -14.38 -18.11
CA THR A 224 -5.38 -15.74 -17.57
C THR A 224 -6.06 -15.73 -16.19
N ASN A 225 -6.97 -16.68 -15.98
CA ASN A 225 -7.81 -16.82 -14.77
C ASN A 225 -8.94 -15.78 -14.59
N ALA A 226 -9.06 -14.74 -15.43
CA ALA A 226 -10.13 -13.72 -15.31
C ALA A 226 -11.53 -14.36 -15.31
N LYS A 227 -11.85 -15.17 -16.33
CA LYS A 227 -13.13 -15.92 -16.41
C LYS A 227 -13.33 -16.88 -15.24
N SER A 228 -12.27 -17.55 -14.77
CA SER A 228 -12.36 -18.49 -13.65
C SER A 228 -12.74 -17.79 -12.34
N ILE A 229 -12.15 -16.61 -12.10
CA ILE A 229 -12.47 -15.76 -10.95
C ILE A 229 -13.92 -15.27 -11.05
N ALA A 230 -14.32 -14.73 -12.20
CA ALA A 230 -15.68 -14.23 -12.40
C ALA A 230 -16.74 -15.34 -12.23
N ASN A 231 -16.55 -16.52 -12.83
CA ASN A 231 -17.46 -17.65 -12.69
C ASN A 231 -17.64 -18.10 -11.22
N LYS A 232 -16.58 -18.04 -10.41
CA LYS A 232 -16.67 -18.36 -8.99
C LYS A 232 -17.47 -17.31 -8.22
N VAL A 233 -17.21 -16.03 -8.48
CA VAL A 233 -17.96 -14.92 -7.86
C VAL A 233 -19.45 -14.98 -8.24
N ILE A 234 -19.76 -15.21 -9.52
CA ILE A 234 -21.13 -15.41 -10.03
C ILE A 234 -21.81 -16.55 -9.29
N LYS A 235 -21.13 -17.70 -9.14
CA LYS A 235 -21.68 -18.88 -8.46
C LYS A 235 -21.95 -18.61 -6.98
N GLU A 236 -21.05 -17.93 -6.29
CA GLU A 236 -21.14 -17.72 -4.84
C GLU A 236 -22.14 -16.62 -4.46
N LEU A 237 -22.15 -15.52 -5.20
CA LEU A 237 -23.06 -14.39 -4.94
C LEU A 237 -24.41 -14.55 -5.64
N LYS A 238 -24.54 -15.53 -6.54
CA LYS A 238 -25.73 -15.74 -7.40
C LYS A 238 -26.12 -14.49 -8.19
N LEU A 239 -25.13 -13.68 -8.57
CA LEU A 239 -25.29 -12.51 -9.41
C LEU A 239 -24.87 -12.80 -10.85
N SER A 240 -25.53 -12.17 -11.80
CA SER A 240 -25.07 -12.10 -13.19
C SER A 240 -23.78 -11.28 -13.30
N PRO A 241 -22.99 -11.50 -14.37
CA PRO A 241 -21.81 -10.66 -14.64
C PRO A 241 -22.14 -9.16 -14.74
N HIS A 242 -23.35 -8.82 -15.23
CA HIS A 242 -23.79 -7.43 -15.36
C HIS A 242 -24.03 -6.78 -13.99
N GLU A 243 -24.71 -7.47 -13.09
CA GLU A 243 -24.96 -6.98 -11.72
C GLU A 243 -23.66 -6.80 -10.92
N ILE A 244 -22.67 -7.67 -11.12
CA ILE A 244 -21.34 -7.53 -10.50
C ILE A 244 -20.64 -6.27 -11.02
N ILE A 245 -20.66 -6.03 -12.33
CA ILE A 245 -20.09 -4.85 -12.97
C ILE A 245 -20.79 -3.57 -12.46
N GLU A 246 -22.12 -3.56 -12.41
CA GLU A 246 -22.89 -2.42 -11.93
C GLU A 246 -22.56 -2.11 -10.46
N LEU A 247 -22.47 -3.14 -9.62
CA LEU A 247 -22.08 -3.00 -8.22
C LEU A 247 -20.66 -2.41 -8.08
N MET A 248 -19.74 -2.81 -8.95
CA MET A 248 -18.38 -2.25 -9.00
C MET A 248 -18.39 -0.78 -9.46
N ASP A 249 -19.22 -0.43 -10.44
CA ASP A 249 -19.34 0.95 -10.95
C ASP A 249 -19.94 1.91 -9.92
N GLN A 250 -20.99 1.46 -9.21
CA GLN A 250 -21.59 2.18 -8.09
C GLN A 250 -20.58 2.47 -6.97
N LYS A 251 -19.61 1.57 -6.77
CA LYS A 251 -18.57 1.69 -5.75
C LYS A 251 -17.26 2.30 -6.26
N GLY A 252 -17.21 2.66 -7.54
CA GLY A 252 -16.07 3.35 -8.14
C GLY A 252 -14.80 2.51 -8.25
N VAL A 253 -14.91 1.18 -8.25
CA VAL A 253 -13.75 0.28 -8.40
C VAL A 253 -13.61 -0.21 -9.84
N ALA A 254 -12.36 -0.37 -10.30
CA ALA A 254 -12.03 -0.88 -11.63
C ALA A 254 -12.82 -0.23 -12.79
N ARG A 255 -13.06 1.08 -12.72
CA ARG A 255 -13.60 1.82 -13.86
C ARG A 255 -12.58 1.77 -15.00
N LEU A 256 -13.02 1.34 -16.18
CA LEU A 256 -12.22 1.49 -17.39
C LEU A 256 -12.11 2.99 -17.69
N GLN A 257 -10.87 3.48 -17.84
CA GLN A 257 -10.59 4.76 -18.50
C GLN A 257 -10.70 4.58 -20.01
#